data_AF-A0A377TRN4-F1
#
_entry.id   AF-A0A377TRN4-F1
#
_cell.length_a   1.000
_cell.length_b   1.000
_cell.length_c   1.000
_cell.angle_alpha   90.00
_cell.angle_beta   90.00
_cell.angle_gamma   90.00
#
_symmetry.space_group_name_H-M   'P 1'
#
loop_
_entity.id
_entity.type
_entity.pdbx_description
1 polymer ?
#
loop_
_entity_poly.entity_id
_entity_poly.type
_entity_poly.pdbx_seq_one_letter_code
_entity_poly.pdbx_strand_id
1 'polypeptide(L)'
;MFKRGGLKIAVIGLTTDDTAKIGNPEYFTDIEFRKPAEEAKLVIQELQQNEKPDVILATTHMGHYDNGNHGSNAPGDVEMARSLPAGSLAMIVGGHSQDPVCMAAENKKQVDYVPGTPCAPDRQNGIWIVQAHEWGKYVGRADFEFRNGEMKLVHYQLIPVNLKKKVTYDNGQSERVLYTPQIAENPQMMSLLTPFQNKGKAQLQVKIGSVNGHLEGDRSKVRFVQTNMGHLLLAAQIARSNADFAVMSGGGIRDSIEAGISPTKM
;
A
#
# COMPACT_ATOMS: atom_id res chain seq x y z
N MET A 1 18.39 11.23 12.43
CA MET A 1 17.68 12.09 13.42
C MET A 1 17.18 13.36 12.78
N PHE A 2 15.94 13.75 13.03
CA PHE A 2 15.35 15.01 12.56
C PHE A 2 15.26 16.02 13.70
N LYS A 3 15.44 17.32 13.38
CA LYS A 3 15.24 18.43 14.31
C LYS A 3 14.07 19.30 13.85
N ARG A 4 13.05 19.48 14.69
CA ARG A 4 11.85 20.29 14.38
C ARG A 4 11.36 20.99 15.64
N GLY A 5 11.22 22.33 15.60
CA GLY A 5 10.70 23.10 16.73
C GLY A 5 11.47 22.88 18.04
N GLY A 6 12.78 22.59 17.97
CA GLY A 6 13.59 22.24 19.15
C GLY A 6 13.55 20.76 19.54
N LEU A 7 12.64 19.96 18.97
CA LEU A 7 12.51 18.53 19.25
C LEU A 7 13.47 17.69 18.40
N LYS A 8 13.99 16.62 19.00
CA LYS A 8 14.73 15.54 18.36
C LYS A 8 13.77 14.39 18.06
N ILE A 9 13.58 14.09 16.76
CA ILE A 9 12.66 13.06 16.29
C ILE A 9 13.45 11.92 15.64
N ALA A 10 13.23 10.69 16.12
CA ALA A 10 13.71 9.46 15.50
C ALA A 10 12.63 8.86 14.61
N VAL A 11 13.05 8.29 13.48
CA VAL A 11 12.18 7.54 12.57
C VAL A 11 12.87 6.21 12.28
N ILE A 12 12.25 5.10 12.68
CA ILE A 12 12.74 3.74 12.48
C ILE A 12 12.12 3.19 11.19
N GLY A 13 12.92 2.53 10.36
CA GLY A 13 12.44 1.82 9.18
C GLY A 13 12.30 0.32 9.43
N LEU A 14 11.16 -0.28 9.10
CA LEU A 14 10.94 -1.72 9.23
C LEU A 14 10.27 -2.29 7.98
N THR A 15 10.65 -3.51 7.60
CA THR A 15 10.15 -4.21 6.42
C THR A 15 9.61 -5.58 6.85
N THR A 16 8.51 -6.03 6.25
CA THR A 16 7.98 -7.38 6.49
C THR A 16 9.03 -8.45 6.23
N ASP A 17 9.10 -9.44 7.12
CA ASP A 17 9.97 -10.60 7.00
C ASP A 17 9.47 -11.65 6.00
N ASP A 18 8.25 -11.49 5.48
CA ASP A 18 7.78 -12.24 4.31
C ASP A 18 8.54 -11.89 3.01
N THR A 19 9.32 -10.81 2.96
CA THR A 19 10.00 -10.35 1.73
C THR A 19 10.86 -11.44 1.08
N ALA A 20 11.65 -12.18 1.88
CA ALA A 20 12.47 -13.28 1.37
C ALA A 20 11.63 -14.46 0.86
N LYS A 21 10.42 -14.64 1.38
CA LYS A 21 9.48 -15.71 1.01
C LYS A 21 8.68 -15.37 -0.25
N ILE A 22 8.36 -14.09 -0.47
CA ILE A 22 7.51 -13.63 -1.59
C ILE A 22 8.29 -13.04 -2.76
N GLY A 23 9.52 -12.58 -2.55
CA GLY A 23 10.38 -12.00 -3.58
C GLY A 23 11.15 -13.05 -4.39
N ASN A 24 12.11 -12.61 -5.21
CA ASN A 24 12.98 -13.52 -5.95
C ASN A 24 14.13 -14.01 -5.04
N PRO A 25 14.24 -15.32 -4.74
CA PRO A 25 15.31 -15.87 -3.90
C PRO A 25 16.73 -15.55 -4.39
N GLU A 26 16.92 -15.36 -5.70
CA GLU A 26 18.23 -15.02 -6.29
C GLU A 26 18.81 -13.70 -5.78
N TYR A 27 17.97 -12.79 -5.26
CA TYR A 27 18.40 -11.51 -4.71
C TYR A 27 18.66 -11.53 -3.20
N PHE A 28 18.50 -12.69 -2.55
CA PHE A 28 18.57 -12.81 -1.08
C PHE A 28 19.58 -13.84 -0.58
N THR A 29 20.52 -14.29 -1.41
CA THR A 29 21.48 -15.37 -1.04
C THR A 29 22.25 -15.10 0.25
N ASP A 30 22.54 -13.83 0.57
CA ASP A 30 23.24 -13.42 1.79
C ASP A 30 22.48 -12.27 2.51
N ILE A 31 21.15 -12.29 2.44
CA ILE A 31 20.28 -11.30 3.09
C ILE A 31 19.22 -12.03 3.88
N GLU A 32 19.14 -11.75 5.18
CA GLU A 32 18.04 -12.21 6.04
C GLU A 32 17.10 -11.05 6.39
N PHE A 33 15.81 -11.38 6.51
CA PHE A 33 14.81 -10.48 7.08
C PHE A 33 14.43 -11.01 8.45
N ARG A 34 14.91 -10.34 9.50
CA ARG A 34 14.58 -10.68 10.88
C ARG A 34 13.18 -10.18 11.23
N LYS A 35 12.61 -10.74 12.31
CA LYS A 35 11.30 -10.36 12.83
C LYS A 35 11.28 -8.87 13.17
N PRO A 36 10.48 -8.04 12.47
CA PRO A 36 10.52 -6.60 12.61
C PRO A 36 10.11 -6.13 14.02
N ALA A 37 9.20 -6.84 14.70
CA ALA A 37 8.79 -6.51 16.05
C ALA A 37 9.91 -6.70 17.10
N GLU A 38 10.78 -7.70 16.92
CA GLU A 38 11.93 -7.89 17.81
C GLU A 38 13.01 -6.86 17.53
N GLU A 39 13.29 -6.57 16.26
CA GLU A 39 14.22 -5.50 15.88
C GLU A 39 13.74 -4.11 16.36
N ALA A 40 12.43 -3.84 16.29
CA ALA A 40 11.85 -2.60 16.82
C ALA A 40 12.18 -2.40 18.31
N LYS A 41 12.09 -3.45 19.13
CA LYS A 41 12.43 -3.38 20.56
C LYS A 41 13.90 -3.00 20.76
N LEU A 42 14.80 -3.66 20.03
CA LEU A 42 16.24 -3.41 20.10
C LEU A 42 16.58 -1.98 19.70
N VAL A 43 16.06 -1.51 18.57
CA VAL A 43 16.32 -0.16 18.05
C VAL A 43 15.72 0.93 18.95
N ILE A 44 14.51 0.72 19.48
CA ILE A 44 13.92 1.66 20.45
C ILE A 44 14.81 1.78 21.69
N GLN A 45 15.29 0.66 22.22
CA GLN A 45 16.18 0.64 23.38
C GLN A 45 17.50 1.37 23.08
N GLU A 46 18.11 1.09 21.93
CA GLU A 46 19.34 1.75 21.49
C GLU A 46 19.17 3.27 21.38
N LEU A 47 18.08 3.70 20.72
CA LEU A 47 17.76 5.13 20.57
C LEU A 47 17.56 5.80 21.92
N GLN A 48 16.87 5.15 22.86
CA GLN A 48 16.65 5.70 24.20
C GLN A 48 17.95 5.82 25.00
N GLN A 49 18.89 4.88 24.84
CA GLN A 49 20.17 4.92 25.55
C GLN A 49 21.11 5.97 24.98
N ASN A 50 21.25 6.01 23.65
CA ASN A 50 22.30 6.75 22.97
C ASN A 50 21.84 8.14 22.51
N GLU A 51 20.64 8.23 21.93
CA GLU A 51 20.17 9.44 21.26
C GLU A 51 19.16 10.24 22.06
N LYS A 52 18.38 9.58 22.92
CA LYS A 52 17.34 10.19 23.76
C LYS A 52 16.41 11.12 22.95
N PRO A 53 15.76 10.61 21.88
CA PRO A 53 14.81 11.41 21.11
C PRO A 53 13.59 11.78 21.95
N ASP A 54 13.02 12.96 21.69
CA ASP A 54 11.75 13.41 22.28
C ASP A 54 10.57 12.63 21.71
N VAL A 55 10.67 12.20 20.45
CA VAL A 55 9.63 11.45 19.72
C VAL A 55 10.26 10.35 18.89
N ILE A 56 9.68 9.14 18.95
CA ILE A 56 10.04 8.02 18.06
C ILE A 56 8.81 7.69 17.20
N LEU A 57 9.03 7.63 15.89
CA LEU A 57 8.07 7.15 14.89
C LEU A 57 8.63 5.88 14.24
N ALA A 58 7.75 5.02 13.74
CA ALA A 58 8.13 3.94 12.84
C ALA A 58 7.50 4.15 11.46
N THR A 59 8.28 3.99 10.40
CA THR A 59 7.78 3.85 9.03
C THR A 59 7.93 2.39 8.64
N THR A 60 6.81 1.70 8.46
CA THR A 60 6.78 0.26 8.32
C THR A 60 6.20 -0.15 6.97
N HIS A 61 6.60 -1.33 6.51
CA HIS A 61 5.99 -2.01 5.39
C HIS A 61 5.58 -3.43 5.82
N MET A 62 4.66 -3.51 6.80
CA MET A 62 4.26 -4.75 7.48
C MET A 62 2.78 -5.09 7.32
N GLY A 63 1.91 -4.08 7.23
CA GLY A 63 0.48 -4.26 7.00
C GLY A 63 -0.34 -4.16 8.27
N HIS A 64 -1.54 -3.59 8.14
CA HIS A 64 -2.51 -3.49 9.22
C HIS A 64 -3.59 -4.57 9.07
N TYR A 65 -3.60 -5.54 9.98
CA TYR A 65 -4.61 -6.60 10.04
C TYR A 65 -5.57 -6.37 11.20
N ASP A 66 -6.88 -6.49 10.95
CA ASP A 66 -7.92 -6.25 11.97
C ASP A 66 -7.68 -7.15 13.19
N ASN A 67 -7.61 -6.55 14.37
CA ASN A 67 -7.25 -7.20 15.63
C ASN A 67 -5.90 -7.96 15.63
N GLY A 68 -4.99 -7.68 14.68
CA GLY A 68 -3.76 -8.45 14.51
C GLY A 68 -4.00 -9.82 13.86
N ASN A 69 -5.15 -10.06 13.23
CA ASN A 69 -5.45 -11.32 12.56
C ASN A 69 -4.76 -11.39 11.19
N HIS A 70 -3.43 -11.57 11.18
CA HIS A 70 -2.58 -11.53 9.98
C HIS A 70 -2.75 -12.72 9.02
N GLY A 71 -3.38 -13.81 9.48
CA GLY A 71 -3.65 -14.99 8.65
C GLY A 71 -2.37 -15.68 8.20
N SER A 72 -2.22 -15.88 6.89
CA SER A 72 -1.03 -16.50 6.29
C SER A 72 0.15 -15.54 6.08
N ASN A 73 -0.04 -14.24 6.30
CA ASN A 73 1.01 -13.23 6.19
C ASN A 73 1.88 -13.24 7.45
N ALA A 74 3.03 -12.60 7.39
CA ALA A 74 3.82 -12.26 8.58
C ALA A 74 3.04 -11.32 9.54
N PRO A 75 3.36 -11.35 10.85
CA PRO A 75 2.76 -10.45 11.84
C PRO A 75 2.90 -8.96 11.46
N GLY A 76 1.82 -8.21 11.65
CA GLY A 76 1.70 -6.84 11.17
C GLY A 76 1.90 -5.74 12.22
N ASP A 77 1.49 -4.53 11.86
CA ASP A 77 1.65 -3.32 12.68
C ASP A 77 0.93 -3.41 14.04
N VAL A 78 -0.28 -4.01 14.06
CA VAL A 78 -1.09 -4.18 15.28
C VAL A 78 -0.39 -5.07 16.30
N GLU A 79 0.16 -6.20 15.87
CA GLU A 79 0.87 -7.13 16.76
C GLU A 79 2.20 -6.55 17.23
N MET A 80 2.93 -5.87 16.34
CA MET A 80 4.13 -5.14 16.74
C MET A 80 3.82 -4.12 17.83
N ALA A 81 2.83 -3.24 17.62
CA ALA A 81 2.45 -2.23 18.60
C ALA A 81 2.10 -2.83 19.97
N ARG A 82 1.39 -3.96 19.99
CA ARG A 82 1.04 -4.70 21.22
C ARG A 82 2.25 -5.33 21.91
N SER A 83 3.29 -5.70 21.16
CA SER A 83 4.51 -6.32 21.71
C SER A 83 5.51 -5.31 22.28
N LEU A 84 5.38 -4.03 21.94
CA LEU A 84 6.27 -2.96 22.38
C LEU A 84 5.87 -2.43 23.77
N PRO A 85 6.76 -1.72 24.49
CA PRO A 85 6.36 -0.94 25.66
C PRO A 85 5.28 0.08 25.27
N ALA A 86 4.27 0.25 26.12
CA ALA A 86 3.13 1.11 25.85
C ALA A 86 3.56 2.55 25.51
N GLY A 87 3.08 3.08 24.38
CA GLY A 87 3.40 4.44 23.92
C GLY A 87 4.89 4.68 23.58
N SER A 88 5.71 3.64 23.44
CA SER A 88 7.13 3.78 23.07
C SER A 88 7.34 4.38 21.68
N LEU A 89 6.34 4.28 20.82
CA LEU A 89 6.24 4.98 19.55
C LEU A 89 5.05 5.95 19.61
N ALA A 90 5.20 7.15 19.05
CA ALA A 90 4.06 8.04 18.89
C ALA A 90 3.12 7.54 17.79
N MET A 91 3.66 7.00 16.70
CA MET A 91 2.89 6.48 15.58
C MET A 91 3.69 5.50 14.72
N ILE A 92 2.99 4.52 14.18
CA ILE A 92 3.42 3.63 13.09
C ILE A 92 2.77 4.14 11.80
N VAL A 93 3.60 4.57 10.85
CA VAL A 93 3.21 4.95 9.49
C VAL A 93 3.39 3.73 8.60
N GLY A 94 2.29 2.99 8.41
CA GLY A 94 2.26 1.69 7.76
C GLY A 94 2.12 1.72 6.25
N GLY A 95 2.11 0.52 5.68
CA GLY A 95 2.05 0.20 4.25
C GLY A 95 1.80 -1.30 4.05
N HIS A 96 2.17 -1.86 2.91
CA HIS A 96 2.03 -3.30 2.57
C HIS A 96 0.59 -3.79 2.33
N SER A 97 -0.31 -3.70 3.30
CA SER A 97 -1.68 -4.21 3.15
C SER A 97 -2.53 -3.39 2.16
N GLN A 98 -2.03 -2.21 1.77
CA GLN A 98 -2.67 -1.27 0.84
C GLN A 98 -4.10 -0.88 1.26
N ASP A 99 -4.32 -0.60 2.55
CA ASP A 99 -5.61 -0.15 3.10
C ASP A 99 -5.58 1.33 3.52
N PRO A 100 -6.71 2.06 3.43
CA PRO A 100 -6.92 3.23 4.28
C PRO A 100 -7.25 2.75 5.69
N VAL A 101 -6.34 2.96 6.65
CA VAL A 101 -6.60 2.60 8.06
C VAL A 101 -7.52 3.66 8.68
N CYS A 102 -8.82 3.45 8.46
CA CYS A 102 -9.92 4.22 9.03
C CYS A 102 -10.85 3.24 9.77
N MET A 103 -10.97 3.38 11.08
CA MET A 103 -11.67 2.43 11.93
C MET A 103 -13.18 2.66 11.91
N ALA A 104 -13.94 1.58 11.75
CA ALA A 104 -15.40 1.58 11.88
C ALA A 104 -15.83 1.34 13.33
N ALA A 105 -15.06 0.50 14.02
CA ALA A 105 -15.21 0.14 15.41
C ALA A 105 -13.84 -0.28 15.96
N GLU A 106 -13.77 -0.57 17.26
CA GLU A 106 -12.56 -1.11 17.87
C GLU A 106 -12.08 -2.36 17.13
N ASN A 107 -10.80 -2.39 16.77
CA ASN A 107 -10.14 -3.48 16.04
C ASN A 107 -10.77 -3.85 14.68
N LYS A 108 -11.59 -2.98 14.08
CA LYS A 108 -12.25 -3.23 12.78
C LYS A 108 -12.15 -2.03 11.85
N LYS A 109 -11.44 -2.19 10.72
CA LYS A 109 -11.37 -1.17 9.66
C LYS A 109 -12.72 -1.00 8.97
N GLN A 110 -12.98 0.19 8.42
CA GLN A 110 -14.07 0.45 7.51
C GLN A 110 -13.85 -0.33 6.22
N VAL A 111 -14.89 -1.05 5.79
CA VAL A 111 -14.96 -1.65 4.46
C VAL A 111 -15.48 -0.57 3.50
N ASP A 112 -14.86 -0.46 2.32
CA ASP A 112 -15.22 0.52 1.29
C ASP A 112 -15.21 1.99 1.77
N TYR A 113 -14.11 2.39 2.43
CA TYR A 113 -13.88 3.78 2.87
C TYR A 113 -14.12 4.79 1.72
N VAL A 114 -14.90 5.83 2.02
CA VAL A 114 -15.32 6.84 1.04
C VAL A 114 -14.38 8.05 1.09
N PRO A 115 -13.76 8.47 -0.03
CA PRO A 115 -12.89 9.64 -0.05
C PRO A 115 -13.56 10.91 0.50
N GLY A 116 -12.83 11.64 1.35
CA GLY A 116 -13.27 12.93 1.91
C GLY A 116 -14.15 12.81 3.16
N THR A 117 -14.49 11.61 3.62
CA THR A 117 -15.16 11.40 4.92
C THR A 117 -14.14 11.35 6.06
N PRO A 118 -14.56 11.58 7.32
CA PRO A 118 -13.67 11.45 8.48
C PRO A 118 -13.01 10.07 8.55
N CYS A 119 -11.75 10.05 8.99
CA CYS A 119 -10.98 8.83 9.18
C CYS A 119 -10.43 8.82 10.61
N ALA A 120 -10.85 7.85 11.42
CA ALA A 120 -10.27 7.61 12.73
C ALA A 120 -9.15 6.56 12.57
N PRO A 121 -7.88 6.85 12.88
CA PRO A 121 -6.83 5.86 12.78
C PRO A 121 -6.93 4.83 13.91
N ASP A 122 -6.24 3.69 13.77
CA ASP A 122 -6.20 2.70 14.84
C ASP A 122 -5.25 3.14 15.97
N ARG A 123 -5.49 2.64 17.19
CA ARG A 123 -4.61 2.87 18.34
C ARG A 123 -4.48 1.61 19.17
N GLN A 124 -3.27 1.08 19.23
CA GLN A 124 -2.95 -0.16 19.93
C GLN A 124 -1.85 0.11 20.94
N ASN A 125 -2.07 -0.28 22.20
CA ASN A 125 -1.06 -0.15 23.26
C ASN A 125 -0.49 1.29 23.38
N GLY A 126 -1.35 2.30 23.23
CA GLY A 126 -0.98 3.71 23.27
C GLY A 126 -0.37 4.28 21.99
N ILE A 127 -0.04 3.44 21.00
CA ILE A 127 0.62 3.78 19.73
C ILE A 127 -0.42 3.94 18.62
N TRP A 128 -0.38 5.05 17.88
CA TRP A 128 -1.25 5.24 16.70
C TRP A 128 -0.76 4.45 15.50
N ILE A 129 -1.65 3.87 14.71
CA ILE A 129 -1.32 3.15 13.47
C ILE A 129 -2.09 3.77 12.32
N VAL A 130 -1.38 4.21 11.28
CA VAL A 130 -1.96 4.90 10.13
C VAL A 130 -1.50 4.29 8.82
N GLN A 131 -2.34 4.35 7.79
CA GLN A 131 -1.98 3.97 6.43
C GLN A 131 -2.83 4.75 5.43
N ALA A 132 -2.20 5.22 4.35
CA ALA A 132 -2.81 6.09 3.37
C ALA A 132 -3.20 5.36 2.07
N HIS A 133 -3.69 4.12 2.19
CA HIS A 133 -4.11 3.29 1.06
C HIS A 133 -2.95 3.00 0.09
N GLU A 134 -3.02 3.49 -1.14
CA GLU A 134 -2.10 3.13 -2.22
C GLU A 134 -2.01 4.23 -3.30
N TRP A 135 -0.98 4.14 -4.15
CA TRP A 135 -0.83 4.88 -5.43
C TRP A 135 -0.87 6.40 -5.35
N GLY A 136 -0.63 6.97 -4.17
CA GLY A 136 -0.81 8.41 -3.97
C GLY A 136 -2.26 8.87 -4.05
N LYS A 137 -3.24 7.95 -3.87
CA LYS A 137 -4.68 8.29 -3.81
C LYS A 137 -4.99 9.26 -2.68
N TYR A 138 -4.24 9.18 -1.58
CA TYR A 138 -4.36 10.05 -0.44
C TYR A 138 -3.00 10.50 0.07
N VAL A 139 -3.00 11.65 0.73
CA VAL A 139 -1.95 12.03 1.69
C VAL A 139 -2.57 11.92 3.08
N GLY A 140 -2.01 11.03 3.91
CA GLY A 140 -2.39 10.96 5.33
C GLY A 140 -1.78 12.12 6.10
N ARG A 141 -2.58 12.81 6.90
CA ARG A 141 -2.16 13.95 7.72
C ARG A 141 -2.55 13.70 9.17
N ALA A 142 -1.55 13.62 10.04
CA ALA A 142 -1.70 13.53 11.48
C ALA A 142 -1.15 14.80 12.14
N ASP A 143 -2.04 15.59 12.74
CA ASP A 143 -1.68 16.80 13.48
C ASP A 143 -1.52 16.44 14.96
N PHE A 144 -0.30 16.57 15.48
CA PHE A 144 0.04 16.27 16.88
C PHE A 144 0.41 17.54 17.66
N GLU A 145 0.08 17.54 18.95
CA GLU A 145 0.64 18.43 19.95
C GLU A 145 1.68 17.67 20.79
N PHE A 146 2.83 18.30 21.05
CA PHE A 146 3.85 17.78 21.94
C PHE A 146 4.00 18.69 23.16
N ARG A 147 3.95 18.11 24.37
CA ARG A 147 4.21 18.85 25.60
C ARG A 147 4.81 17.94 26.66
N ASN A 148 5.97 18.32 27.21
CA ASN A 148 6.63 17.63 28.32
C ASN A 148 6.81 16.11 28.12
N GLY A 149 7.17 15.69 26.91
CA GLY A 149 7.35 14.27 26.56
C GLY A 149 6.07 13.55 26.12
N GLU A 150 4.91 14.19 26.20
CA GLU A 150 3.63 13.61 25.77
C GLU A 150 3.29 14.03 24.33
N MET A 151 2.99 13.05 23.48
CA MET A 151 2.46 13.24 22.12
C MET A 151 0.96 12.99 22.11
N LYS A 152 0.18 14.01 21.75
CA LYS A 152 -1.28 13.92 21.63
C LYS A 152 -1.71 14.14 20.18
N LEU A 153 -2.40 13.17 19.60
CA LEU A 153 -3.03 13.33 18.28
C LEU A 153 -4.26 14.23 18.43
N VAL A 154 -4.24 15.38 17.75
CA VAL A 154 -5.34 16.36 17.77
C VAL A 154 -6.30 16.13 16.61
N HIS A 155 -5.76 15.78 15.45
CA HIS A 155 -6.56 15.55 14.26
C HIS A 155 -5.88 14.57 13.31
N TYR A 156 -6.68 13.74 12.64
CA TYR A 156 -6.22 12.88 11.56
C TYR A 156 -7.20 12.93 10.38
N GLN A 157 -6.66 12.92 9.17
CA GLN A 157 -7.44 12.86 7.94
C GLN A 157 -6.66 12.21 6.79
N LEU A 158 -7.39 11.64 5.83
CA LEU A 158 -6.87 11.26 4.53
C LEU A 158 -7.32 12.30 3.50
N ILE A 159 -6.37 13.07 2.97
CA ILE A 159 -6.64 14.11 1.98
C ILE A 159 -6.68 13.47 0.58
N PRO A 160 -7.83 13.43 -0.11
CA PRO A 160 -7.93 12.79 -1.43
C PRO A 160 -7.16 13.57 -2.49
N VAL A 161 -6.37 12.87 -3.30
CA VAL A 161 -5.63 13.47 -4.42
C VAL A 161 -6.43 13.28 -5.70
N ASN A 162 -7.29 14.25 -6.02
CA ASN A 162 -8.12 14.27 -7.23
C ASN A 162 -8.95 12.99 -7.49
N LEU A 163 -9.36 12.28 -6.43
CA LEU A 163 -10.21 11.10 -6.56
C LEU A 163 -11.59 11.45 -7.11
N LYS A 164 -12.13 10.58 -7.96
CA LYS A 164 -13.41 10.79 -8.66
C LYS A 164 -14.40 9.65 -8.41
N LYS A 165 -15.65 9.99 -8.08
CA LYS A 165 -16.78 9.04 -8.07
C LYS A 165 -17.41 8.97 -9.45
N LYS A 166 -17.91 7.78 -9.80
CA LYS A 166 -18.80 7.61 -10.94
C LYS A 166 -20.22 8.00 -10.51
N VAL A 167 -20.85 8.92 -11.21
CA VAL A 167 -22.27 9.24 -11.06
C VAL A 167 -22.97 8.75 -12.31
N THR A 168 -24.03 7.96 -12.13
CA THR A 168 -24.90 7.51 -13.21
C THR A 168 -26.22 8.26 -13.08
N TYR A 169 -26.66 8.90 -14.16
CA TYR A 169 -27.91 9.64 -14.21
C TYR A 169 -29.05 8.75 -14.68
N ASP A 170 -30.28 9.21 -14.46
CA ASP A 170 -31.50 8.48 -14.83
C ASP A 170 -31.61 8.23 -16.35
N ASN A 171 -30.94 9.03 -17.17
CA ASN A 171 -30.87 8.85 -18.63
C ASN A 171 -29.83 7.78 -19.07
N GLY A 172 -29.21 7.07 -18.12
CA GLY A 172 -28.19 6.05 -18.38
C GLY A 172 -26.78 6.59 -18.65
N GLN A 173 -26.59 7.91 -18.74
CA GLN A 173 -25.27 8.51 -18.89
C GLN A 173 -24.48 8.41 -17.58
N SER A 174 -23.16 8.35 -17.69
CA SER A 174 -22.27 8.32 -16.54
C SER A 174 -21.15 9.33 -16.68
N GLU A 175 -20.81 10.02 -15.59
CA GLU A 175 -19.66 10.90 -15.51
C GLU A 175 -18.78 10.62 -14.29
N ARG A 176 -17.55 11.16 -14.31
CA ARG A 176 -16.59 11.06 -13.20
C ARG A 176 -16.41 12.44 -12.57
N VAL A 177 -16.99 12.65 -11.40
CA VAL A 177 -16.88 13.91 -10.64
C VAL A 177 -15.93 13.76 -9.46
N LEU A 178 -15.21 14.83 -9.15
CA LEU A 178 -14.29 14.87 -8.01
C LEU A 178 -15.05 14.74 -6.68
N TYR A 179 -14.45 14.07 -5.70
CA TYR A 179 -14.96 14.04 -4.33
C TYR A 179 -14.73 15.38 -3.59
N THR A 180 -13.62 16.03 -3.88
CA THR A 180 -13.15 17.27 -3.24
C THR A 180 -12.75 18.29 -4.30
N PRO A 181 -12.53 19.57 -3.94
CA PRO A 181 -12.00 20.55 -4.89
C PRO A 181 -10.74 20.06 -5.59
N GLN A 182 -10.58 20.42 -6.86
CA GLN A 182 -9.45 20.02 -7.68
C GLN A 182 -8.14 20.58 -7.10
N ILE A 183 -7.14 19.71 -6.98
CA ILE A 183 -5.76 20.09 -6.69
C ILE A 183 -5.07 20.28 -8.04
N ALA A 184 -4.60 21.50 -8.31
CA ALA A 184 -3.85 21.81 -9.53
C ALA A 184 -2.54 21.01 -9.57
N GLU A 185 -2.21 20.48 -10.75
CA GLU A 185 -0.93 19.81 -10.96
C GLU A 185 0.20 20.83 -10.88
N ASN A 186 1.27 20.49 -10.15
CA ASN A 186 2.41 21.39 -9.99
C ASN A 186 3.20 21.49 -11.33
N PRO A 187 3.39 22.68 -11.91
CA PRO A 187 4.04 22.81 -13.22
C PRO A 187 5.49 22.31 -13.25
N GLN A 188 6.25 22.45 -12.16
CA GLN A 188 7.63 21.94 -12.08
C GLN A 188 7.63 20.42 -12.06
N MET A 189 6.69 19.80 -11.34
CA MET A 189 6.52 18.34 -11.35
C MET A 189 6.12 17.82 -12.72
N MET A 190 5.20 18.51 -13.41
CA MET A 190 4.82 18.14 -14.78
C MET A 190 6.02 18.23 -15.73
N SER A 191 6.82 19.28 -15.64
CA SER A 191 8.05 19.44 -16.42
C SER A 191 9.06 18.32 -16.13
N LEU A 192 9.23 17.95 -14.86
CA LEU A 192 10.10 16.87 -14.45
C LEU A 192 9.65 15.49 -14.96
N LEU A 193 8.34 15.18 -14.85
CA LEU A 193 7.82 13.83 -15.12
C LEU A 193 7.46 13.58 -16.59
N THR A 194 7.14 14.61 -17.36
CA THR A 194 6.72 14.46 -18.77
C THR A 194 7.76 13.73 -19.64
N PRO A 195 9.07 14.01 -19.54
CA PRO A 195 10.08 13.25 -20.28
C PRO A 195 10.08 11.75 -19.95
N PHE A 196 9.93 11.39 -18.66
CA PHE A 196 9.86 9.99 -18.24
C PHE A 196 8.58 9.31 -18.74
N GLN A 197 7.44 10.02 -18.69
CA GLN A 197 6.17 9.53 -19.22
C GLN A 197 6.27 9.25 -20.73
N ASN A 198 6.90 10.15 -21.48
CA ASN A 198 7.10 9.98 -22.92
C ASN A 198 8.07 8.84 -23.24
N LYS A 199 9.17 8.73 -22.50
CA LYS A 199 10.13 7.63 -22.64
C LYS A 199 9.47 6.28 -22.34
N GLY A 200 8.70 6.20 -21.25
CA GLY A 200 7.94 5.00 -20.89
C GLY A 200 6.95 4.61 -21.99
N LYS A 201 6.14 5.56 -22.49
CA LYS A 201 5.24 5.33 -23.63
C LYS A 201 5.99 4.79 -24.86
N ALA A 202 7.15 5.35 -25.19
CA ALA A 202 7.94 4.88 -26.34
C ALA A 202 8.47 3.45 -26.13
N GLN A 203 8.94 3.12 -24.93
CA GLN A 203 9.43 1.77 -24.60
C GLN A 203 8.32 0.71 -24.62
N LEU A 204 7.07 1.08 -24.32
CA LEU A 204 5.92 0.18 -24.37
C LEU A 204 5.37 -0.06 -25.79
N GLN A 205 5.81 0.71 -26.80
CA GLN A 205 5.38 0.58 -28.20
C GLN A 205 6.12 -0.53 -28.98
N VAL A 206 6.77 -1.47 -28.27
CA VAL A 206 7.42 -2.62 -28.89
C VAL A 206 6.41 -3.74 -29.11
N LYS A 207 6.40 -4.31 -30.32
CA LYS A 207 5.63 -5.51 -30.63
C LYS A 207 6.32 -6.72 -30.01
N ILE A 208 5.67 -7.34 -29.03
CA ILE A 208 6.15 -8.58 -28.39
C ILE A 208 5.49 -9.83 -28.96
N GLY A 209 4.39 -9.67 -29.71
CA GLY A 209 3.67 -10.78 -30.34
C GLY A 209 2.38 -10.34 -31.02
N SER A 210 1.54 -11.31 -31.34
CA SER A 210 0.19 -11.10 -31.87
C SER A 210 -0.72 -12.26 -31.49
N VAL A 211 -2.01 -11.96 -31.33
CA VAL A 211 -3.06 -12.95 -31.10
C VAL A 211 -4.11 -12.85 -32.21
N ASN A 212 -4.65 -13.98 -32.66
CA ASN A 212 -5.65 -14.03 -33.74
C ASN A 212 -7.09 -13.91 -33.23
N GLY A 213 -7.29 -13.68 -31.93
CA GLY A 213 -8.59 -13.52 -31.29
C GLY A 213 -8.46 -12.79 -29.95
N HIS A 214 -9.61 -12.37 -29.41
CA HIS A 214 -9.72 -11.68 -28.13
C HIS A 214 -9.39 -12.62 -26.96
N LEU A 215 -8.57 -12.16 -26.02
CA LEU A 215 -8.28 -12.83 -24.75
C LEU A 215 -9.05 -12.15 -23.62
N GLU A 216 -10.02 -12.87 -23.07
CA GLU A 216 -11.02 -12.39 -22.12
C GLU A 216 -10.43 -12.30 -20.69
N GLY A 217 -10.16 -11.07 -20.27
CA GLY A 217 -9.61 -10.70 -18.97
C GLY A 217 -10.56 -9.86 -18.12
N ASP A 218 -11.82 -9.64 -18.55
CA ASP A 218 -12.73 -8.76 -17.83
C ASP A 218 -13.08 -9.33 -16.45
N ARG A 219 -13.12 -8.43 -15.46
CA ARG A 219 -13.45 -8.78 -14.07
C ARG A 219 -14.78 -9.54 -13.94
N SER A 220 -15.77 -9.23 -14.80
CA SER A 220 -17.09 -9.85 -14.83
C SER A 220 -17.09 -11.29 -15.38
N LYS A 221 -15.97 -11.74 -15.95
CA LYS A 221 -15.78 -13.09 -16.50
C LYS A 221 -14.77 -13.89 -15.70
N VAL A 222 -13.56 -13.37 -15.50
CA VAL A 222 -12.43 -14.10 -14.89
C VAL A 222 -12.69 -14.57 -13.45
N ARG A 223 -13.67 -13.98 -12.75
CA ARG A 223 -14.07 -14.38 -11.39
C ARG A 223 -15.24 -15.36 -11.34
N PHE A 224 -15.81 -15.70 -12.49
CA PHE A 224 -17.06 -16.47 -12.59
C PHE A 224 -16.92 -17.71 -13.46
N VAL A 225 -16.06 -17.69 -14.47
CA VAL A 225 -15.85 -18.78 -15.43
C VAL A 225 -14.37 -18.90 -15.81
N GLN A 226 -14.00 -20.05 -16.38
CA GLN A 226 -12.69 -20.20 -17.03
C GLN A 226 -12.64 -19.33 -18.29
N THR A 227 -11.52 -18.63 -18.50
CA THR A 227 -11.31 -17.78 -19.69
C THR A 227 -10.03 -18.17 -20.41
N ASN A 228 -9.97 -17.85 -21.70
CA ASN A 228 -8.77 -18.10 -22.52
C ASN A 228 -7.56 -17.28 -22.08
N MET A 229 -7.74 -16.09 -21.49
CA MET A 229 -6.65 -15.35 -20.83
C MET A 229 -6.06 -16.15 -19.65
N GLY A 230 -6.93 -16.72 -18.80
CA GLY A 230 -6.49 -17.59 -17.71
C GLY A 230 -5.68 -18.78 -18.21
N HIS A 231 -6.15 -19.45 -19.27
CA HIS A 231 -5.40 -20.56 -19.88
C HIS A 231 -4.03 -20.13 -20.40
N LEU A 232 -3.93 -18.98 -21.08
CA LEU A 232 -2.66 -18.46 -21.60
C LEU A 232 -1.65 -18.20 -20.47
N LEU A 233 -2.07 -17.52 -19.41
CA LEU A 233 -1.21 -17.18 -18.27
C LEU A 233 -0.73 -18.45 -17.55
N LEU A 234 -1.62 -19.40 -17.32
CA LEU A 234 -1.28 -20.68 -16.69
C LEU A 234 -0.36 -21.53 -17.57
N ALA A 235 -0.58 -21.55 -18.89
CA ALA A 235 0.31 -22.23 -19.82
C ALA A 235 1.72 -21.60 -19.82
N ALA A 236 1.82 -20.27 -19.75
CA ALA A 236 3.12 -19.60 -19.65
C ALA A 236 3.84 -19.93 -18.33
N GLN A 237 3.10 -20.00 -17.21
CA GLN A 237 3.65 -20.41 -15.92
C GLN A 237 4.16 -21.85 -15.97
N ILE A 238 3.35 -22.78 -16.48
CA ILE A 238 3.72 -24.20 -16.70
C ILE A 238 4.99 -24.30 -17.55
N ALA A 239 5.04 -23.62 -18.69
CA ALA A 239 6.20 -23.66 -19.58
C ALA A 239 7.47 -23.14 -18.92
N ARG A 240 7.38 -22.14 -18.04
CA ARG A 240 8.52 -21.53 -17.36
C ARG A 240 9.01 -22.34 -16.15
N SER A 241 8.11 -23.00 -15.43
CA SER A 241 8.42 -23.77 -14.21
C SER A 241 8.52 -25.27 -14.43
N ASN A 242 8.15 -25.77 -15.62
CA ASN A 242 8.04 -27.18 -15.94
C ASN A 242 7.05 -27.93 -15.02
N ALA A 243 5.95 -27.29 -14.66
CA ALA A 243 4.89 -27.87 -13.84
C ALA A 243 3.90 -28.72 -14.66
N ASP A 244 3.31 -29.75 -14.06
CA ASP A 244 2.30 -30.59 -14.73
C ASP A 244 0.93 -29.89 -14.85
N PHE A 245 0.60 -29.01 -13.91
CA PHE A 245 -0.61 -28.18 -13.90
C PHE A 245 -0.36 -26.86 -13.17
N ALA A 246 -1.26 -25.89 -13.36
CA ALA A 246 -1.20 -24.61 -12.66
C ALA A 246 -2.60 -24.09 -12.34
N VAL A 247 -2.69 -23.26 -11.29
CA VAL A 247 -3.91 -22.55 -10.87
C VAL A 247 -3.56 -21.13 -10.48
N MET A 248 -4.47 -20.20 -10.73
CA MET A 248 -4.35 -18.81 -10.27
C MET A 248 -5.72 -18.26 -9.92
N SER A 249 -5.78 -17.32 -8.98
CA SER A 249 -7.02 -16.62 -8.69
C SER A 249 -7.39 -15.69 -9.86
N GLY A 250 -8.64 -15.73 -10.32
CA GLY A 250 -9.13 -14.82 -11.37
C GLY A 250 -8.99 -13.33 -11.02
N GLY A 251 -8.92 -12.99 -9.73
CA GLY A 251 -8.60 -11.63 -9.27
C GLY A 251 -7.21 -11.13 -9.67
N GLY A 252 -6.28 -12.03 -10.02
CA GLY A 252 -4.95 -11.70 -10.54
C GLY A 252 -4.94 -11.33 -12.03
N ILE A 253 -6.01 -11.60 -12.77
CA ILE A 253 -6.18 -11.16 -14.16
C ILE A 253 -6.84 -9.79 -14.16
N ARG A 254 -6.19 -8.80 -14.78
CA ARG A 254 -6.49 -7.37 -14.57
C ARG A 254 -6.99 -6.64 -15.80
N ASP A 255 -6.79 -7.19 -17.00
CA ASP A 255 -7.25 -6.61 -18.26
C ASP A 255 -7.33 -7.68 -19.37
N SER A 256 -8.06 -7.34 -20.43
CA SER A 256 -8.23 -8.13 -21.66
C SER A 256 -7.16 -7.79 -22.70
N ILE A 257 -6.94 -8.66 -23.69
CA ILE A 257 -6.09 -8.36 -24.87
C ILE A 257 -6.92 -8.55 -26.14
N GLU A 258 -7.05 -7.49 -26.93
CA GLU A 258 -7.76 -7.55 -28.20
C GLU A 258 -7.00 -8.31 -29.29
N ALA A 259 -7.75 -8.81 -30.28
CA ALA A 259 -7.18 -9.44 -31.45
C ALA A 259 -6.21 -8.50 -32.20
N GLY A 260 -5.10 -9.03 -32.70
CA GLY A 260 -4.10 -8.30 -33.47
C GLY A 260 -2.73 -8.24 -32.81
N ILE A 261 -1.96 -7.22 -33.16
CA ILE A 261 -0.63 -6.99 -32.58
C ILE A 261 -0.82 -6.60 -31.12
N SER A 262 -0.18 -7.33 -30.21
CA SER A 262 -0.13 -6.95 -28.81
C SER A 262 1.06 -6.00 -28.61
N PRO A 263 0.82 -4.68 -28.39
CA PRO A 263 1.85 -3.85 -27.80
C PRO A 263 2.01 -4.28 -26.33
N THR A 264 3.13 -3.95 -25.71
CA THR A 264 3.30 -3.95 -24.24
C THR A 264 2.39 -2.92 -23.54
N LYS A 265 1.10 -2.83 -23.91
CA LYS A 265 0.11 -2.06 -23.15
C LYS A 265 -0.18 -2.83 -21.86
N MET A 266 0.55 -2.47 -20.80
CA MET A 266 0.13 -2.65 -19.41
C MET A 266 -0.60 -1.41 -18.93
#